data_AF-A0AAW8RVM0-F1
#
_entry.id   AF-A0AAW8RVM0-F1
#
_cell.length_a   1.000
_cell.length_b   1.000
_cell.length_c   1.000
_cell.angle_alpha   90.00
_cell.angle_beta   90.00
_cell.angle_gamma   90.00
#
_symmetry.space_group_name_H-M   'P 1'
#
loop_
_entity.id
_entity.type
_entity.pdbx_description
1 polymer ?
#
loop_
_entity_poly.entity_id
_entity_poly.type
_entity_poly.pdbx_seq_one_letter_code
_entity_poly.pdbx_strand_id
1 'polypeptide(L)'
;MTRNEKGGEKMKSNVFLGQLKMQGHNIEWLLNQMTERGVSITKSTIYKKLRGESEFNASEIKVISDIMQYSEKEMYDIFFEELVS
;
A
#
# COMPACT_ATOMS: atom_id res chain seq x y z
N MET A 1 19.05 23.90 5.65
CA MET A 1 18.08 23.29 6.59
C MET A 1 17.90 21.85 6.19
N THR A 2 18.09 20.98 7.16
CA THR A 2 18.44 19.55 7.07
C THR A 2 17.43 18.70 6.30
N ARG A 3 17.91 18.03 5.24
CA ARG A 3 17.21 16.93 4.57
C ARG A 3 17.36 15.72 5.48
N ASN A 4 16.31 15.39 6.24
CA ASN A 4 16.34 14.26 7.15
C ASN A 4 16.63 12.95 6.38
N GLU A 5 17.70 12.31 6.79
CA GLU A 5 18.13 10.97 6.44
C GLU A 5 17.19 9.94 7.10
N LYS A 6 17.04 8.77 6.45
CA LYS A 6 16.17 7.62 6.76
C LYS A 6 14.76 7.67 6.13
N GLY A 7 14.70 7.50 4.81
CA GLY A 7 13.46 7.05 4.17
C GLY A 7 13.34 5.54 4.36
N GLY A 8 12.41 5.10 5.21
CA GLY A 8 12.01 3.69 5.28
C GLY A 8 11.53 3.19 3.92
N GLU A 9 11.58 1.88 3.73
CA GLU A 9 11.20 1.15 2.51
C GLU A 9 9.94 1.79 1.89
N LYS A 10 10.09 2.44 0.74
CA LYS A 10 8.97 3.13 0.12
C LYS A 10 8.24 2.14 -0.77
N MET A 11 6.97 1.90 -0.45
CA MET A 11 6.10 1.17 -1.37
C MET A 11 6.16 1.79 -2.78
N LYS A 12 5.99 0.98 -3.82
CA LYS A 12 5.82 1.43 -5.20
C LYS A 12 4.40 1.93 -5.43
N SER A 13 4.06 3.08 -4.84
CA SER A 13 2.68 3.60 -4.82
C SER A 13 2.11 3.90 -6.21
N ASN A 14 2.95 4.30 -7.17
CA ASN A 14 2.58 4.46 -8.57
C ASN A 14 2.15 3.14 -9.22
N VAL A 15 2.85 2.04 -8.95
CA VAL A 15 2.53 0.70 -9.46
C VAL A 15 1.20 0.24 -8.87
N PHE A 16 1.08 0.32 -7.54
CA PHE A 16 -0.15 -0.02 -6.83
C PHE A 16 -1.38 0.75 -7.36
N LEU A 17 -1.27 2.08 -7.48
CA LEU A 17 -2.36 2.92 -7.98
C LEU A 17 -2.70 2.63 -9.46
N GLY A 18 -1.69 2.30 -10.26
CA GLY A 18 -1.87 1.87 -11.65
C GLY A 18 -2.68 0.58 -11.74
N GLN A 19 -2.31 -0.44 -10.95
CA GLN A 19 -3.01 -1.73 -10.90
C GLN A 19 -4.45 -1.58 -10.39
N LEU A 20 -4.67 -0.82 -9.33
CA LEU A 20 -6.01 -0.54 -8.79
C LEU A 20 -6.92 0.10 -9.86
N LYS A 21 -6.38 1.08 -10.61
CA LYS A 21 -7.09 1.72 -11.71
C LYS A 21 -7.36 0.76 -12.87
N MET A 22 -6.40 -0.10 -13.23
CA MET A 22 -6.57 -1.10 -14.29
C MET A 22 -7.66 -2.13 -13.97
N GLN A 23 -7.87 -2.43 -12.68
CA GLN A 23 -9.00 -3.26 -12.22
C GLN A 23 -10.34 -2.49 -12.17
N GLY A 24 -10.37 -1.21 -12.56
CA GLY A 24 -11.59 -0.39 -12.54
C GLY A 24 -11.97 0.12 -11.16
N HIS A 25 -11.03 0.15 -10.21
CA HIS A 25 -11.27 0.53 -8.83
C HIS A 25 -10.55 1.82 -8.44
N ASN A 26 -10.99 2.42 -7.33
CA ASN A 26 -10.41 3.63 -6.76
C ASN A 26 -10.13 3.44 -5.26
N ILE A 27 -9.52 4.44 -4.63
CA ILE A 27 -9.16 4.37 -3.20
C ILE A 27 -10.38 4.24 -2.30
N GLU A 28 -11.51 4.84 -2.64
CA GLU A 28 -12.73 4.73 -1.83
C GLU A 28 -13.28 3.30 -1.84
N TRP A 29 -13.31 2.67 -3.01
CA TRP A 29 -13.65 1.25 -3.14
C TRP A 29 -12.72 0.38 -2.30
N LEU A 30 -11.41 0.62 -2.36
CA LEU A 30 -10.43 -0.13 -1.57
C LEU A 30 -10.71 0.01 -0.07
N LEU A 31 -10.93 1.23 0.43
CA LEU A 31 -11.19 1.45 1.85
C LEU A 31 -12.45 0.73 2.34
N ASN A 32 -13.49 0.66 1.50
CA ASN A 32 -14.69 -0.11 1.79
C ASN A 32 -14.37 -1.61 1.88
N GLN A 33 -13.63 -2.15 0.90
CA GLN A 33 -13.22 -3.56 0.89
C GLN A 33 -12.32 -3.94 2.07
N MET A 34 -11.44 -3.05 2.52
CA MET A 34 -10.62 -3.25 3.71
C MET A 34 -11.49 -3.26 4.98
N THR A 35 -12.46 -2.35 5.07
CA THR A 35 -13.38 -2.25 6.21
C THR A 35 -14.26 -3.50 6.33
N GLU A 36 -14.78 -4.02 5.22
CA GLU A 36 -15.52 -5.29 5.16
C GLU A 36 -14.69 -6.49 5.65
N ARG A 37 -13.36 -6.41 5.52
CA ARG A 37 -12.39 -7.42 5.98
C ARG A 37 -11.80 -7.13 7.37
N GLY A 38 -12.39 -6.17 8.09
CA GLY A 38 -12.02 -5.87 9.49
C GLY A 38 -10.80 -4.94 9.65
N VAL A 39 -10.30 -4.33 8.57
CA VAL A 39 -9.20 -3.35 8.61
C VAL A 39 -9.72 -1.99 8.19
N SER A 40 -9.96 -1.10 9.15
CA SER A 40 -10.42 0.26 8.86
C SER A 40 -9.25 1.25 8.85
N ILE A 41 -9.12 1.99 7.76
CA ILE A 41 -8.14 3.07 7.60
C ILE A 41 -8.89 4.34 7.15
N THR A 42 -8.51 5.49 7.69
CA THR A 42 -9.08 6.76 7.23
C THR A 42 -8.52 7.18 5.86
N LYS A 43 -9.29 7.96 5.11
CA LYS A 43 -8.84 8.54 3.83
C LYS A 43 -7.56 9.36 3.97
N SER A 44 -7.39 10.11 5.06
CA SER A 44 -6.14 10.86 5.30
C SER A 44 -4.95 9.91 5.50
N THR A 45 -5.11 8.88 6.32
CA THR A 45 -4.06 7.89 6.62
C THR A 45 -3.62 7.15 5.37
N ILE A 46 -4.53 6.68 4.51
CA ILE A 46 -4.14 5.97 3.28
C ILE A 46 -3.30 6.86 2.36
N TYR A 47 -3.64 8.14 2.22
CA TYR A 47 -2.86 9.06 1.39
C TYR A 47 -1.49 9.41 1.99
N LYS A 48 -1.36 9.46 3.33
CA LYS A 48 -0.04 9.57 3.98
C LYS A 48 0.81 8.36 3.65
N LYS A 49 0.24 7.15 3.71
CA LYS A 49 0.97 5.91 3.39
C LYS A 49 1.39 5.84 1.92
N LEU A 50 0.48 6.19 1.00
CA LEU A 50 0.77 6.24 -0.44
C LEU A 50 1.87 7.26 -0.82
N ARG A 51 2.04 8.33 -0.03
CA ARG A 51 3.14 9.30 -0.20
C ARG A 51 4.44 8.89 0.51
N GLY A 52 4.43 7.78 1.24
CA GLY A 52 5.56 7.32 2.05
C GLY A 52 5.82 8.19 3.29
N GLU A 53 4.80 8.91 3.79
CA GLU A 53 4.89 9.63 5.08
C GLU A 53 4.72 8.70 6.28
N SER A 54 4.15 7.51 6.06
CA SER A 54 4.01 6.42 7.02
C SER A 54 3.95 5.08 6.29
N GLU A 55 4.32 3.99 6.95
CA GLU A 55 4.33 2.66 6.32
C GLU A 55 2.97 1.95 6.44
N PHE A 56 2.70 1.00 5.54
CA PHE A 56 1.61 0.03 5.73
C PHE A 56 2.06 -1.02 6.75
N ASN A 57 1.18 -1.39 7.68
CA ASN A 57 1.48 -2.50 8.60
C ASN A 57 1.14 -3.85 7.95
N ALA A 58 1.62 -4.94 8.55
CA ALA A 58 1.46 -6.29 8.01
C ALA A 58 -0.02 -6.70 7.79
N SER A 59 -0.94 -6.29 8.66
CA SER A 59 -2.37 -6.59 8.51
C SER A 59 -2.96 -5.87 7.30
N GLU A 60 -2.61 -4.59 7.12
CA GLU A 60 -3.05 -3.79 5.98
C GLU A 60 -2.49 -4.34 4.67
N ILE A 61 -1.20 -4.69 4.62
CA ILE A 61 -0.55 -5.28 3.44
C ILE A 61 -1.23 -6.60 3.06
N LYS A 62 -1.48 -7.47 4.04
CA LYS A 62 -2.14 -8.75 3.83
C LYS A 62 -3.53 -8.56 3.22
N VAL A 63 -4.37 -7.71 3.82
CA VAL A 63 -5.73 -7.45 3.34
C VAL A 63 -5.72 -6.81 1.96
N ILE A 64 -4.83 -5.86 1.69
CA ILE A 64 -4.72 -5.23 0.36
C ILE A 64 -4.28 -6.27 -0.68
N SER A 65 -3.34 -7.14 -0.34
CA SER A 65 -2.84 -8.19 -1.24
C SER A 65 -3.94 -9.22 -1.55
N ASP A 66 -4.73 -9.58 -0.56
CA ASP A 66 -5.90 -10.45 -0.73
C ASP A 66 -6.97 -9.78 -1.61
N ILE A 67 -7.25 -8.48 -1.44
CA ILE A 67 -8.22 -7.74 -2.27
C ILE A 67 -7.73 -7.65 -3.72
N MET A 68 -6.45 -7.32 -3.91
CA MET A 68 -5.85 -7.12 -5.23
C MET A 68 -5.47 -8.43 -5.93
N GLN A 69 -5.54 -9.56 -5.21
CA GLN A 69 -5.11 -10.89 -5.67
C GLN A 69 -3.63 -10.92 -6.07
N TYR A 70 -2.77 -10.25 -5.30
CA TYR A 70 -1.33 -10.27 -5.55
C TYR A 70 -0.72 -11.62 -5.18
N SER A 71 0.21 -12.09 -6.01
CA SER A 71 1.15 -13.12 -5.62
C SER A 71 2.09 -12.61 -4.53
N GLU A 72 2.74 -13.52 -3.78
CA GLU A 72 3.76 -13.13 -2.79
C GLU A 72 4.85 -12.25 -3.41
N LYS A 73 5.30 -12.59 -4.63
CA LYS A 73 6.30 -11.81 -5.35
C LYS A 73 5.84 -10.38 -5.62
N GLU A 74 4.61 -10.20 -6.07
CA GLU A 74 4.05 -8.86 -6.33
C GLU A 74 3.84 -8.07 -5.05
N MET A 75 3.34 -8.73 -3.99
CA MET A 75 3.20 -8.13 -2.67
C MET A 75 4.55 -7.62 -2.15
N TYR A 76 5.60 -8.45 -2.24
CA TYR A 76 6.95 -8.02 -1.90
C TYR A 76 7.42 -6.86 -2.78
N ASP A 77 7.32 -6.98 -4.11
CA ASP A 77 7.77 -5.95 -5.04
C ASP A 77 7.07 -4.59 -4.83
N ILE A 78 5.80 -4.60 -4.44
CA ILE A 78 5.00 -3.38 -4.25
C ILE A 78 5.24 -2.76 -2.89
N PHE A 79 5.27 -3.55 -1.82
CA PHE A 79 5.25 -3.03 -0.45
C PHE A 79 6.64 -2.97 0.20
N PHE A 80 7.64 -3.65 -0.37
CA PHE A 80 8.98 -3.75 0.20
C PHE A 80 10.02 -3.49 -0.90
N GLU A 81 10.84 -2.44 -0.74
CA GLU A 81 11.83 -2.04 -1.75
C GLU A 81 13.06 -2.97 -1.80
N GLU A 82 13.35 -3.74 -0.74
CA GLU A 82 14.50 -4.66 -0.70
C GLU A 82 14.24 -5.97 0.07
N LEU A 83 14.02 -7.06 -0.67
CA LEU A 83 14.42 -8.42 -0.27
C LEU A 83 15.26 -9.08 -1.37
N VAL A 84 16.20 -8.33 -1.96
CA VAL A 84 17.23 -8.90 -2.83
C VAL A 84 18.56 -8.29 -2.43
N SER A 85 19.47 -9.18 -2.04
CA SER A 85 20.76 -8.98 -1.34
C SER A 85 21.65 -7.82 -1.81
#